data_AF-A0A497CJ46-F1
#
_entry.id   AF-A0A497CJ46-F1
#
_cell.length_a   1.000
_cell.length_b   1.000
_cell.length_c   1.000
_cell.angle_alpha   90.00
_cell.angle_beta   90.00
_cell.angle_gamma   90.00
#
_symmetry.space_group_name_H-M   'P 1'
#
loop_
_entity.id
_entity.type
_entity.pdbx_description
1 polymer ?
#
loop_
_entity_poly.entity_id
_entity_poly.type
_entity_poly.pdbx_seq_one_letter_code
_entity_poly.pdbx_strand_id
1 'polypeptide(L)'
;MRTYISILIVIIFSLNVIEAQNKMEEKLPYYEIPKYSETYTAGTVAARMVDGLGFRYYWATEGLREEDLNFKPSEDGRTTAETIDHIYGLTKVIMNSTLNKPNTRAEEPEMTFAQKRKKTLENIKTAADILRASNDISEFKIIFGTNEYPFWNQLNGPIADAIWHCGQVVSFRRSSGNPYNSNASVFSGKVRQ
;
A
#
# COMPACT_ATOMS: atom_id res chain seq x y z
N MET A 1 -8.03 36.31 -40.57
CA MET A 1 -8.29 36.47 -39.12
C MET A 1 -8.91 35.21 -38.50
N ARG A 2 -10.03 34.70 -39.03
CA ARG A 2 -10.65 33.43 -38.56
C ARG A 2 -9.71 32.22 -38.54
N THR A 3 -8.93 32.00 -39.60
CA THR A 3 -7.99 30.87 -39.68
C THR A 3 -6.88 30.93 -38.62
N TYR A 4 -6.37 32.13 -38.33
CA TYR A 4 -5.36 32.34 -37.29
C TYR A 4 -5.92 32.10 -35.89
N ILE A 5 -7.18 32.48 -35.65
CA ILE A 5 -7.89 32.21 -34.39
C ILE A 5 -8.12 30.70 -34.21
N SER A 6 -8.51 29.98 -35.27
CA SER A 6 -8.69 28.52 -35.22
C SER A 6 -7.37 27.78 -34.94
N ILE A 7 -6.25 28.22 -35.54
CA ILE A 7 -4.92 27.65 -35.28
C ILE A 7 -4.50 27.91 -33.83
N LEU A 8 -4.72 29.12 -33.31
CA LEU A 8 -4.38 29.48 -31.94
C LEU A 8 -5.18 28.64 -30.91
N ILE A 9 -6.46 28.39 -31.17
CA ILE A 9 -7.31 27.56 -30.30
C ILE A 9 -6.84 26.10 -30.27
N VAL A 10 -6.43 25.55 -31.42
CA VAL A 10 -5.89 24.17 -31.50
C VAL A 10 -4.55 24.04 -30.78
N ILE A 11 -3.68 25.07 -30.86
CA ILE A 11 -2.41 25.10 -30.12
C ILE A 11 -2.66 25.19 -28.61
N ILE A 12 -3.59 26.03 -28.15
CA ILE A 12 -3.92 26.13 -26.73
C ILE A 12 -4.51 24.81 -26.21
N PHE A 13 -5.40 24.15 -26.98
CA PHE A 13 -5.94 22.85 -26.60
C PHE A 13 -4.88 21.75 -26.53
N SER A 14 -3.92 21.73 -27.46
CA SER A 14 -2.83 20.73 -27.46
C SER A 14 -1.83 20.94 -26.32
N LEU A 15 -1.57 22.18 -25.91
CA LEU A 15 -0.73 22.47 -24.73
C LEU A 15 -1.37 21.99 -23.42
N ASN A 16 -2.69 22.12 -23.25
CA ASN A 16 -3.41 21.63 -22.08
C ASN A 16 -3.43 20.09 -22.00
N VAL A 17 -3.44 19.39 -23.14
CA VAL A 17 -3.37 17.91 -23.17
C VAL A 17 -1.98 17.41 -22.77
N ILE A 18 -0.91 18.13 -23.12
CA ILE A 18 0.47 17.79 -22.74
C ILE A 18 0.70 18.01 -21.24
N GLU A 19 0.16 19.08 -20.64
CA GLU A 19 0.22 19.29 -19.18
C GLU A 19 -0.54 18.22 -18.39
N ALA A 20 -1.66 17.71 -18.93
CA ALA A 20 -2.41 16.60 -18.31
C ALA A 20 -1.66 15.25 -18.39
N GLN A 21 -0.80 15.05 -19.39
CA GLN A 21 0.06 13.86 -19.53
C GLN A 21 1.33 13.96 -18.67
N ASN A 22 1.71 15.16 -18.23
CA ASN A 22 2.85 15.42 -17.33
C ASN A 22 2.47 15.45 -15.83
N LYS A 23 1.43 14.71 -15.41
CA LYS A 23 1.38 14.28 -14.01
C LYS A 23 2.63 13.45 -13.78
N MET A 24 3.65 14.05 -13.13
CA MET A 24 4.70 13.31 -12.44
C MET A 24 4.04 12.05 -11.88
N GLU A 25 4.52 10.87 -12.28
CA GLU A 25 4.19 9.64 -11.58
C GLU A 25 4.41 9.93 -10.09
N GLU A 26 3.31 10.08 -9.35
CA GLU A 26 3.38 10.43 -7.96
C GLU A 26 4.07 9.25 -7.29
N LYS A 27 5.34 9.47 -6.90
CA LYS A 27 6.21 8.39 -6.46
C LYS A 27 5.56 7.75 -5.23
N LEU A 28 5.05 6.54 -5.42
CA LEU A 28 4.38 5.80 -4.36
C LEU A 28 5.36 5.56 -3.20
N PRO A 29 4.90 5.61 -1.94
CA PRO A 29 5.80 5.42 -0.81
C PRO A 29 6.30 3.97 -0.79
N TYR A 30 7.43 3.76 -0.11
CA TYR A 30 8.04 2.44 0.10
C TYR A 30 8.73 1.76 -1.11
N TYR A 31 9.07 2.52 -2.15
CA TYR A 31 10.12 2.06 -3.09
C TYR A 31 11.38 1.64 -2.32
N GLU A 32 11.72 2.38 -1.27
CA GLU A 32 12.65 2.00 -0.21
C GLU A 32 12.04 2.24 1.17
N ILE A 33 12.52 1.51 2.17
CA ILE A 33 12.16 1.77 3.56
C ILE A 33 12.79 3.12 4.00
N PRO A 34 12.03 3.99 4.73
CA PRO A 34 12.58 5.20 5.33
C PRO A 34 13.80 4.93 6.23
N LYS A 35 14.59 5.98 6.51
CA LYS A 35 15.67 5.89 7.50
C LYS A 35 15.05 5.47 8.85
N TYR A 36 15.68 4.51 9.53
CA TYR A 36 15.23 4.08 10.85
C TYR A 36 15.44 5.20 11.88
N SER A 37 14.60 5.21 12.93
CA SER A 37 14.80 6.09 14.08
C SER A 37 16.09 5.75 14.82
N GLU A 38 16.79 6.76 15.34
CA GLU A 38 18.03 6.57 16.09
C GLU A 38 17.78 5.96 17.48
N THR A 39 16.57 6.16 18.03
CA THR A 39 16.15 5.64 19.33
C THR A 39 15.13 4.52 19.17
N TYR A 40 15.34 3.43 19.92
CA TYR A 40 14.38 2.35 20.05
C TYR A 40 13.32 2.69 21.12
N THR A 41 12.07 2.78 20.70
CA THR A 41 10.88 2.85 21.55
C THR A 41 9.86 1.85 21.03
N ALA A 42 8.81 1.58 21.81
CA ALA A 42 7.72 0.72 21.34
C ALA A 42 7.12 1.25 20.01
N GLY A 43 6.93 2.57 19.91
CA GLY A 43 6.46 3.26 18.71
C GLY A 43 7.39 3.14 17.51
N THR A 44 8.69 3.37 17.69
CA THR A 44 9.64 3.31 16.56
C THR A 44 9.86 1.88 16.06
N VAL A 45 9.82 0.88 16.95
CA VAL A 45 9.89 -0.54 16.57
C VAL A 45 8.63 -0.97 15.82
N ALA A 46 7.44 -0.61 16.32
CA ALA A 46 6.18 -0.90 15.65
C ALA A 46 6.11 -0.23 14.27
N ALA A 47 6.49 1.05 14.19
CA ALA A 47 6.58 1.78 12.93
C ALA A 47 7.53 1.10 11.93
N ARG A 48 8.69 0.61 12.39
CA ARG A 48 9.65 -0.10 11.54
C ARG A 48 9.08 -1.42 10.98
N MET A 49 8.27 -2.13 11.76
CA MET A 49 7.57 -3.32 11.30
C MET A 49 6.54 -2.99 10.20
N VAL A 50 5.79 -1.90 10.38
CA VAL A 50 4.83 -1.39 9.38
C VAL A 50 5.54 -0.88 8.13
N ASP A 51 6.68 -0.20 8.25
CA ASP A 51 7.49 0.19 7.07
C ASP A 51 7.97 -1.05 6.29
N GLY A 52 8.33 -2.12 7.01
CA GLY A 52 8.72 -3.40 6.43
C GLY A 52 7.60 -4.09 5.65
N LEU A 53 6.35 -3.93 6.11
CA LEU A 53 5.15 -4.31 5.36
C LEU A 53 5.01 -3.46 4.09
N GLY A 54 5.16 -2.14 4.21
CA GLY A 54 5.09 -1.20 3.07
C GLY A 54 6.01 -1.57 1.93
N PHE A 55 7.29 -1.83 2.23
CA PHE A 55 8.28 -2.23 1.23
C PHE A 55 7.97 -3.58 0.59
N ARG A 56 7.52 -4.56 1.40
CA ARG A 56 7.11 -5.88 0.87
C ARG A 56 5.92 -5.75 -0.07
N TYR A 57 4.91 -4.99 0.32
CA TYR A 57 3.72 -4.77 -0.50
C TYR A 57 4.06 -4.00 -1.78
N TYR A 58 4.88 -2.95 -1.70
CA TYR A 58 5.34 -2.19 -2.86
C TYR A 58 5.90 -3.14 -3.92
N TRP A 59 6.90 -3.95 -3.54
CA TRP A 59 7.60 -4.83 -4.47
C TRP A 59 6.85 -6.10 -4.83
N ALA A 60 5.96 -6.59 -3.97
CA ALA A 60 5.07 -7.68 -4.31
C ALA A 60 4.12 -7.29 -5.46
N THR A 61 3.63 -6.05 -5.44
CA THR A 61 2.61 -5.54 -6.37
C THR A 61 3.16 -4.75 -7.55
N GLU A 62 4.43 -4.36 -7.52
CA GLU A 62 5.07 -3.63 -8.63
C GLU A 62 5.12 -4.49 -9.89
N GLY A 63 4.61 -3.94 -11.00
CA GLY A 63 4.59 -4.59 -12.31
C GLY A 63 3.62 -5.77 -12.43
N LEU A 64 2.61 -5.93 -11.57
CA LEU A 64 1.57 -6.94 -11.77
C LEU A 64 0.71 -6.61 -13.00
N ARG A 65 0.51 -7.61 -13.84
CA ARG A 65 -0.32 -7.58 -15.05
C ARG A 65 -1.70 -8.14 -14.75
N GLU A 66 -2.63 -7.98 -15.69
CA GLU A 66 -3.98 -8.55 -15.57
C GLU A 66 -3.95 -10.08 -15.38
N GLU A 67 -3.09 -10.80 -16.11
CA GLU A 67 -2.90 -12.24 -15.93
C GLU A 67 -2.37 -12.62 -14.52
N ASP A 68 -1.55 -11.76 -13.91
CA ASP A 68 -1.04 -11.98 -12.55
C ASP A 68 -2.15 -11.73 -11.52
N LEU A 69 -2.98 -10.70 -11.73
CA LEU A 69 -4.12 -10.36 -10.89
C LEU A 69 -5.19 -11.47 -10.89
N ASN A 70 -5.44 -12.06 -12.05
CA ASN A 70 -6.42 -13.13 -12.25
C ASN A 70 -5.88 -14.53 -11.88
N PHE A 71 -4.58 -14.67 -11.60
CA PHE A 71 -4.00 -15.94 -11.21
C PHE A 71 -4.64 -16.48 -9.92
N LYS A 72 -4.97 -17.78 -9.93
CA LYS A 72 -5.58 -18.50 -8.82
C LYS A 72 -4.79 -19.79 -8.55
N PRO A 73 -4.27 -20.02 -7.34
CA PRO A 73 -3.38 -21.16 -7.05
C PRO A 73 -4.11 -22.52 -6.95
N SER A 74 -5.42 -22.50 -6.68
CA SER A 74 -6.28 -23.68 -6.56
C SER A 74 -7.74 -23.28 -6.70
N GLU A 75 -8.66 -24.25 -6.85
CA GLU A 75 -10.09 -23.98 -6.98
C GLU A 75 -10.68 -23.21 -5.78
N ASP A 76 -10.23 -23.52 -4.56
CA ASP A 76 -10.68 -22.86 -3.32
C ASP A 76 -9.82 -21.64 -2.92
N GLY A 77 -8.71 -21.40 -3.62
CA GLY A 77 -7.78 -20.32 -3.30
C GLY A 77 -8.31 -18.95 -3.70
N ARG A 78 -7.81 -17.89 -3.05
CA ARG A 78 -8.02 -16.51 -3.53
C ARG A 78 -7.17 -16.25 -4.78
N THR A 79 -7.71 -15.46 -5.69
CA THR A 79 -6.93 -14.83 -6.75
C THR A 79 -5.92 -13.83 -6.16
N THR A 80 -4.93 -13.41 -6.95
CA THR A 80 -4.01 -12.34 -6.55
C THR A 80 -4.77 -11.03 -6.25
N ALA A 81 -5.77 -10.69 -7.07
CA ALA A 81 -6.61 -9.51 -6.85
C ALA A 81 -7.38 -9.58 -5.52
N GLU A 82 -8.04 -10.70 -5.23
CA GLU A 82 -8.75 -10.91 -3.95
C GLU A 82 -7.79 -10.89 -2.75
N THR A 83 -6.56 -11.38 -2.93
CA THR A 83 -5.52 -11.31 -1.89
C THR A 83 -5.09 -9.88 -1.63
N ILE A 84 -4.94 -9.06 -2.68
CA ILE A 84 -4.68 -7.61 -2.55
C ILE A 84 -5.85 -6.90 -1.86
N ASP A 85 -7.09 -7.29 -2.14
CA ASP A 85 -8.28 -6.71 -1.49
C ASP A 85 -8.31 -7.00 0.00
N HIS A 86 -7.95 -8.23 0.38
CA HIS A 86 -7.78 -8.60 1.78
C HIS A 86 -6.67 -7.77 2.45
N ILE A 87 -5.49 -7.65 1.83
CA ILE A 87 -4.39 -6.81 2.34
C ILE A 87 -4.85 -5.36 2.51
N TYR A 88 -5.54 -4.79 1.52
CA TYR A 88 -6.07 -3.43 1.61
C TYR A 88 -6.98 -3.27 2.83
N GLY A 89 -7.91 -4.21 3.05
CA GLY A 89 -8.75 -4.26 4.23
C GLY A 89 -7.96 -4.25 5.55
N LEU A 90 -6.91 -5.07 5.65
CA LEU A 90 -6.01 -5.10 6.82
C LEU A 90 -5.31 -3.76 7.04
N THR A 91 -4.80 -3.11 5.98
CA THR A 91 -4.14 -1.80 6.11
C THR A 91 -5.09 -0.70 6.57
N LYS A 92 -6.39 -0.78 6.23
CA LYS A 92 -7.39 0.13 6.79
C LYS A 92 -7.53 -0.06 8.29
N VAL A 93 -7.53 -1.30 8.78
CA VAL A 93 -7.58 -1.59 10.23
C VAL A 93 -6.36 -1.04 10.95
N ILE A 94 -5.17 -1.19 10.35
CA ILE A 94 -3.91 -0.63 10.89
C ILE A 94 -4.02 0.90 10.96
N MET A 95 -4.38 1.57 9.86
CA MET A 95 -4.49 3.02 9.80
C MET A 95 -5.57 3.56 10.74
N ASN A 96 -6.77 2.99 10.73
CA ASN A 96 -7.89 3.45 11.56
C ASN A 96 -7.55 3.39 13.05
N SER A 97 -6.88 2.33 13.48
CA SER A 97 -6.40 2.21 14.87
C SER A 97 -5.40 3.30 15.24
N THR A 98 -4.43 3.60 14.38
CA THR A 98 -3.49 4.72 14.61
C THR A 98 -4.17 6.09 14.58
N LEU A 99 -5.30 6.22 13.89
CA LEU A 99 -6.13 7.43 13.84
C LEU A 99 -7.18 7.48 14.96
N ASN A 100 -7.24 6.49 15.86
CA ASN A 100 -8.29 6.32 16.86
C ASN A 100 -9.70 6.36 16.26
N LYS A 101 -9.87 5.75 15.08
CA LYS A 101 -11.14 5.66 14.36
C LYS A 101 -11.73 4.25 14.43
N PRO A 102 -13.05 4.10 14.59
CA PRO A 102 -13.72 2.81 14.48
C PRO A 102 -13.64 2.27 13.06
N ASN A 103 -13.49 0.96 12.93
CA ASN A 103 -13.62 0.27 11.66
C ASN A 103 -15.11 0.10 11.32
N THR A 104 -15.51 0.58 10.15
CA THR A 104 -16.88 0.45 9.64
C THR A 104 -16.92 -0.52 8.46
N ARG A 105 -18.07 -1.18 8.28
CA ARG A 105 -18.34 -2.06 7.12
C ARG A 105 -18.96 -1.29 5.95
N ALA A 106 -18.68 -0.01 5.80
CA ALA A 106 -19.24 0.77 4.71
C ALA A 106 -18.82 0.16 3.36
N GLU A 107 -19.75 0.12 2.40
CA GLU A 107 -19.41 -0.19 1.02
C GLU A 107 -18.41 0.86 0.52
N GLU A 108 -17.28 0.37 0.03
CA GLU A 108 -16.28 1.22 -0.60
C GLU A 108 -16.60 1.31 -2.09
N PRO A 109 -16.37 2.47 -2.72
CA PRO A 109 -16.49 2.55 -4.17
C PRO A 109 -15.55 1.55 -4.84
N GLU A 110 -15.96 1.04 -5.99
CA GLU A 110 -15.11 0.20 -6.82
C GLU A 110 -13.83 0.96 -7.18
N MET A 111 -12.68 0.29 -7.02
CA MET A 111 -11.36 0.87 -7.25
C MET A 111 -10.58 0.02 -8.23
N THR A 112 -9.91 0.70 -9.16
CA THR A 112 -8.92 0.04 -10.00
C THR A 112 -7.77 -0.50 -9.15
N PHE A 113 -7.03 -1.48 -9.69
CA PHE A 113 -5.84 -2.01 -9.04
C PHE A 113 -4.85 -0.89 -8.67
N ALA A 114 -4.58 0.05 -9.58
CA ALA A 114 -3.66 1.16 -9.34
C ALA A 114 -4.10 2.07 -8.17
N GLN A 115 -5.39 2.40 -8.09
CA GLN A 115 -5.95 3.20 -6.99
C GLN A 115 -5.84 2.47 -5.65
N LYS A 116 -6.17 1.17 -5.64
CA LYS A 116 -6.11 0.33 -4.44
C LYS A 116 -4.67 0.17 -3.95
N ARG A 117 -3.74 -0.07 -4.87
CA ARG A 117 -2.30 -0.14 -4.58
C ARG A 117 -1.80 1.13 -3.93
N LYS A 118 -2.13 2.29 -4.53
CA LYS A 118 -1.78 3.61 -3.98
C LYS A 118 -2.32 3.80 -2.57
N LYS A 119 -3.63 3.62 -2.37
CA LYS A 119 -4.27 3.77 -1.05
C LYS A 119 -3.71 2.81 0.00
N THR A 120 -3.40 1.58 -0.38
CA THR A 120 -2.78 0.60 0.53
C THR A 120 -1.43 1.10 1.04
N LEU A 121 -0.58 1.60 0.14
CA LEU A 121 0.72 2.16 0.49
C LEU A 121 0.60 3.44 1.34
N GLU A 122 -0.39 4.29 1.05
CA GLU A 122 -0.70 5.49 1.83
C GLU A 122 -1.19 5.17 3.25
N ASN A 123 -2.06 4.16 3.40
CA ASN A 123 -2.52 3.67 4.70
C ASN A 123 -1.33 3.21 5.56
N ILE A 124 -0.45 2.40 4.98
CA ILE A 124 0.76 1.89 5.65
C ILE A 124 1.67 3.06 6.05
N LYS A 125 1.87 4.04 5.17
CA LYS A 125 2.68 5.24 5.47
C LYS A 125 2.10 6.05 6.61
N THR A 126 0.81 6.34 6.55
CA THR A 126 0.11 7.11 7.58
C THR A 126 0.23 6.44 8.94
N ALA A 127 -0.02 5.13 9.01
CA ALA A 127 0.10 4.39 10.25
C ALA A 127 1.53 4.37 10.81
N ALA A 128 2.53 4.10 9.96
CA ALA A 128 3.93 4.08 10.40
C ALA A 128 4.39 5.45 10.92
N ASP A 129 3.98 6.54 10.27
CA ASP A 129 4.32 7.90 10.69
C ASP A 129 3.73 8.26 12.05
N ILE A 130 2.46 7.90 12.30
CA ILE A 130 1.81 8.11 13.59
C ILE A 130 2.49 7.28 14.68
N LEU A 131 2.73 5.99 14.43
CA LEU A 131 3.40 5.10 15.41
C LEU A 131 4.79 5.62 15.78
N ARG A 132 5.53 6.13 14.79
CA ARG A 132 6.89 6.65 15.00
C ARG A 132 6.91 7.90 15.86
N ALA A 133 5.88 8.74 15.75
CA ALA A 133 5.73 9.97 16.51
C ALA A 133 5.09 9.77 17.90
N SER A 134 4.46 8.61 18.15
CA SER A 134 3.78 8.34 19.42
C SER A 134 4.75 7.97 20.54
N ASN A 135 4.47 8.50 21.73
CA ASN A 135 5.15 8.15 22.96
C ASN A 135 4.50 6.93 23.65
N ASP A 136 3.24 6.62 23.34
CA ASP A 136 2.48 5.54 23.96
C ASP A 136 1.55 4.87 22.94
N ILE A 137 2.02 3.76 22.36
CA ILE A 137 1.23 2.99 21.40
C ILE A 137 0.05 2.25 22.02
N SER A 138 -0.09 2.21 23.35
CA SER A 138 -1.24 1.57 24.00
C SER A 138 -2.56 2.32 23.75
N GLU A 139 -2.48 3.59 23.34
CA GLU A 139 -3.63 4.40 22.94
C GLU A 139 -4.29 3.90 21.65
N PHE A 140 -3.51 3.28 20.74
CA PHE A 140 -3.98 2.84 19.43
C PHE A 140 -4.70 1.49 19.50
N LYS A 141 -5.93 1.52 20.01
CA LYS A 141 -6.80 0.34 20.03
C LYS A 141 -7.38 0.03 18.66
N ILE A 142 -7.71 -1.24 18.43
CA ILE A 142 -8.58 -1.64 17.31
C ILE A 142 -10.02 -1.54 17.80
N ILE A 143 -10.85 -0.81 17.07
CA ILE A 143 -12.25 -0.60 17.43
C ILE A 143 -13.15 -1.20 16.35
N PHE A 144 -14.03 -2.13 16.75
CA PHE A 144 -15.06 -2.76 15.92
C PHE A 144 -16.42 -2.65 16.62
N GLY A 145 -17.25 -1.70 16.19
CA GLY A 145 -18.49 -1.38 16.90
C GLY A 145 -18.18 -0.94 18.34
N THR A 146 -18.72 -1.66 19.32
CA THR A 146 -18.45 -1.43 20.75
C THR A 146 -17.25 -2.23 21.29
N ASN A 147 -16.66 -3.12 20.48
CA ASN A 147 -15.55 -3.95 20.91
C ASN A 147 -14.22 -3.22 20.68
N GLU A 148 -13.38 -3.21 21.70
CA GLU A 148 -12.03 -2.67 21.66
C GLU A 148 -10.99 -3.77 21.90
N TYR A 149 -9.91 -3.74 21.13
CA TYR A 149 -8.77 -4.64 21.29
C TYR A 149 -7.48 -3.83 21.43
N PRO A 150 -6.56 -4.22 22.33
CA PRO A 150 -5.30 -3.51 22.53
C PRO A 150 -4.40 -3.59 21.30
N PHE A 151 -3.40 -2.70 21.22
CA PHE A 151 -2.47 -2.65 20.09
C PHE A 151 -1.71 -3.97 19.84
N TRP A 152 -1.54 -4.83 20.85
CA TRP A 152 -0.98 -6.18 20.68
C TRP A 152 -1.69 -6.98 19.57
N ASN A 153 -3.00 -6.79 19.40
CA ASN A 153 -3.77 -7.44 18.35
C ASN A 153 -3.42 -6.92 16.95
N GLN A 154 -2.86 -5.70 16.80
CA GLN A 154 -2.33 -5.23 15.52
C GLN A 154 -1.12 -6.04 15.08
N LEU A 155 -0.21 -6.33 16.02
CA LEU A 155 1.02 -7.06 15.73
C LEU A 155 0.73 -8.47 15.26
N ASN A 156 -0.13 -9.20 15.99
CA ASN A 156 -0.44 -10.61 15.71
C ASN A 156 -1.44 -10.79 14.58
N GLY A 157 -2.35 -9.83 14.40
CA GLY A 157 -3.40 -9.87 13.39
C GLY A 157 -3.01 -9.05 12.17
N PRO A 158 -3.58 -7.84 11.97
CA PRO A 158 -3.46 -7.11 10.71
C PRO A 158 -2.05 -6.92 10.15
N ILE A 159 -1.05 -6.60 10.99
CA ILE A 159 0.33 -6.37 10.52
C ILE A 159 0.97 -7.69 10.06
N ALA A 160 0.96 -8.72 10.91
CA ALA A 160 1.53 -10.02 10.56
C ALA A 160 0.79 -10.68 9.39
N ASP A 161 -0.54 -10.62 9.37
CA ASP A 161 -1.36 -11.21 8.32
C ASP A 161 -1.14 -10.51 6.96
N ALA A 162 -1.01 -9.18 6.95
CA ALA A 162 -0.69 -8.46 5.71
C ALA A 162 0.71 -8.81 5.19
N ILE A 163 1.70 -9.01 6.07
CA ILE A 163 3.05 -9.48 5.69
C ILE A 163 2.97 -10.90 5.13
N TRP A 164 2.21 -11.79 5.77
CA TRP A 164 1.98 -13.16 5.32
C TRP A 164 1.38 -13.16 3.91
N HIS A 165 0.32 -12.40 3.67
CA HIS A 165 -0.34 -12.32 2.37
C HIS A 165 0.53 -11.64 1.29
N CYS A 166 1.45 -10.74 1.63
CA CYS A 166 2.46 -10.27 0.67
C CYS A 166 3.32 -11.43 0.13
N GLY A 167 3.65 -12.41 0.97
CA GLY A 167 4.34 -13.63 0.55
C GLY A 167 3.54 -14.46 -0.47
N GLN A 168 2.22 -14.53 -0.31
CA GLN A 168 1.34 -15.19 -1.27
C GLN A 168 1.33 -14.46 -2.61
N VAL A 169 1.19 -13.12 -2.62
CA VAL A 169 1.23 -12.32 -3.85
C VAL A 169 2.55 -12.56 -4.60
N VAL A 170 3.68 -12.62 -3.89
CA VAL A 170 4.99 -12.94 -4.50
C VAL A 170 5.02 -14.35 -5.08
N SER A 171 4.42 -15.34 -4.41
CA SER A 171 4.31 -16.69 -4.94
C SER A 171 3.45 -16.73 -6.20
N PHE A 172 2.28 -16.07 -6.17
CA PHE A 172 1.30 -16.09 -7.26
C PHE A 172 1.86 -15.44 -8.52
N ARG A 173 2.50 -14.26 -8.40
CA ARG A 173 3.13 -13.62 -9.56
C ARG A 173 4.22 -14.48 -10.19
N ARG A 174 5.00 -15.22 -9.39
CA ARG A 174 6.02 -16.14 -9.93
C ARG A 174 5.37 -17.29 -10.68
N SER A 175 4.28 -17.84 -10.13
CA SER A 175 3.51 -18.90 -10.75
C SER A 175 2.82 -18.46 -12.05
N SER A 176 2.47 -17.19 -12.18
CA SER A 176 1.94 -16.59 -13.42
C SER A 176 3.03 -16.07 -14.38
N GLY A 177 4.30 -16.40 -14.14
CA GLY A 177 5.40 -16.05 -15.05
C GLY A 177 6.00 -14.64 -14.86
N ASN A 178 5.64 -13.93 -13.78
CA ASN A 178 6.15 -12.61 -13.45
C ASN A 178 7.08 -12.64 -12.21
N PRO A 179 8.41 -12.74 -12.39
CA PRO A 179 9.35 -12.88 -11.28
C PRO A 179 9.41 -11.63 -10.39
N TYR A 180 9.71 -11.85 -9.10
CA TYR A 180 9.97 -10.77 -8.14
C TYR A 180 11.30 -10.06 -8.45
N ASN A 181 11.37 -8.74 -8.25
CA ASN A 181 12.60 -7.97 -8.43
C ASN A 181 13.68 -8.39 -7.41
N SER A 182 14.70 -9.14 -7.86
CA SER A 182 15.80 -9.62 -7.01
C SER A 182 16.69 -8.52 -6.43
N ASN A 183 16.65 -7.31 -6.99
CA ASN A 183 17.37 -6.16 -6.45
C ASN A 183 16.68 -5.54 -5.23
N ALA A 184 15.36 -5.77 -5.06
CA ALA A 184 14.63 -5.31 -3.88
C ALA A 184 15.00 -6.15 -2.65
N SER A 185 15.91 -5.63 -1.83
CA SER A 185 16.43 -6.35 -0.67
C SER A 185 15.53 -6.13 0.55
N VAL A 186 14.70 -7.14 0.87
CA VAL A 186 13.83 -7.12 2.07
C VAL A 186 14.58 -6.99 3.40
N PHE A 187 15.86 -7.35 3.42
CA PHE A 187 16.74 -7.23 4.59
C PHE A 187 17.19 -5.78 4.82
N SER A 188 17.76 -5.14 3.79
CA SER A 188 18.23 -3.75 3.90
C SER A 188 17.11 -2.71 3.75
N GLY A 189 15.98 -3.09 3.13
CA GLY A 189 14.92 -2.16 2.75
C GLY A 189 15.30 -1.24 1.60
N LYS A 190 16.31 -1.63 0.80
CA LYS A 190 16.89 -0.84 -0.30
C LYS A 190 16.88 -1.63 -1.60
N VAL A 191 16.99 -0.92 -2.72
CA VAL A 191 17.17 -1.53 -4.03
C VAL A 191 18.66 -1.55 -4.36
N ARG A 192 19.19 -2.74 -4.66
CA ARG A 192 20.58 -2.92 -5.10
C ARG A 192 20.77 -2.30 -6.48
N GLN A 193 21.92 -1.66 -6.67
CA GLN A 193 22.41 -1.19 -7.96
C GLN A 193 23.16 -2.31 -8.67
#